data_AF-S4R6B7-F1
#
_entry.id   AF-S4R6B7-F1
#
_cell.length_a   1.000
_cell.length_b   1.000
_cell.length_c   1.000
_cell.angle_alpha   90.00
_cell.angle_beta   90.00
_cell.angle_gamma   90.00
#
_symmetry.space_group_name_H-M   'P 1'
#
loop_
_entity.id
_entity.type
_entity.pdbx_description
1 polymer ?
#
loop_
_entity_poly.entity_id
_entity_poly.type
_entity_poly.pdbx_seq_one_letter_code
_entity_poly.pdbx_strand_id
1 'polypeptide(L)'
;TSNDACQKSTVLSFRLKKDDPLFKKPFAKNRNCKLVPKSFAAQEYDREEAKHHRTQLLAMDAFSRHKKFVNDYLLYYGGKREDFKRVSDRDKTDMDVIRENHRFLWEEEDERNMTWEKRLAKKYYDKMFKEYCIADLSRYKENKVGMRWRIENEVISGKGTF
;
A
#
# COMPACT_ATOMS: atom_id res chain seq x y z
N THR A 1 -70.02 -58.07 -55.02
CA THR A 1 -70.18 -56.65 -54.60
C THR A 1 -69.71 -56.54 -53.17
N SER A 2 -68.73 -55.65 -52.94
CA SER A 2 -68.29 -55.04 -51.67
C SER A 2 -68.05 -55.97 -50.46
N ASN A 3 -66.82 -56.33 -50.08
CA ASN A 3 -65.83 -55.54 -49.31
C ASN A 3 -66.42 -54.70 -48.17
N ASP A 4 -66.03 -55.01 -46.92
CA ASP A 4 -65.57 -54.07 -45.87
C ASP A 4 -65.03 -54.89 -44.67
N ALA A 5 -63.73 -54.98 -44.41
CA ALA A 5 -62.76 -53.96 -43.95
C ALA A 5 -62.53 -54.02 -42.42
N CYS A 6 -61.54 -54.83 -42.04
CA CYS A 6 -60.88 -54.87 -40.73
C CYS A 6 -60.09 -53.58 -40.49
N GLN A 7 -60.45 -52.78 -39.47
CA GLN A 7 -59.68 -51.61 -39.05
C GLN A 7 -58.65 -52.00 -37.98
N LYS A 8 -57.36 -52.01 -38.35
CA LYS A 8 -56.24 -51.99 -37.40
C LYS A 8 -55.75 -50.55 -37.27
N SER A 9 -55.87 -49.96 -36.08
CA SER A 9 -55.30 -48.66 -35.77
C SER A 9 -53.77 -48.74 -35.75
N THR A 10 -53.10 -48.07 -36.69
CA THR A 10 -51.64 -47.92 -36.69
C THR A 10 -51.30 -46.53 -36.17
N VAL A 11 -50.55 -46.48 -35.07
CA VAL A 11 -50.04 -45.25 -34.45
C VAL A 11 -49.02 -44.62 -35.40
N LEU A 12 -49.35 -43.48 -36.01
CA LEU A 12 -48.43 -42.75 -36.89
C LEU A 12 -47.46 -41.92 -36.03
N SER A 13 -46.23 -42.40 -35.88
CA SER A 13 -45.11 -41.59 -35.39
C SER A 13 -44.84 -40.47 -36.39
N PHE A 14 -45.21 -39.23 -36.05
CA PHE A 14 -44.94 -38.07 -36.89
C PHE A 14 -43.45 -37.69 -36.78
N ARG A 15 -42.63 -38.30 -37.64
CA ARG A 15 -41.22 -37.95 -37.78
C ARG A 15 -41.15 -36.67 -38.62
N LEU A 16 -41.12 -35.51 -37.97
CA LEU A 16 -40.92 -34.21 -38.62
C LEU A 16 -39.65 -34.28 -39.47
N LYS A 17 -39.82 -34.26 -40.79
CA LYS A 17 -38.71 -34.22 -41.72
C LYS A 17 -38.15 -32.80 -41.72
N LYS A 18 -36.84 -32.68 -41.57
CA LYS A 18 -36.08 -31.42 -41.49
C LYS A 18 -36.22 -30.54 -42.75
N ASP A 19 -36.89 -31.05 -43.78
CA ASP A 19 -37.01 -30.48 -45.12
C ASP A 19 -38.39 -29.85 -45.41
N ASP A 20 -39.27 -29.71 -44.40
CA ASP A 20 -40.56 -29.04 -44.57
C ASP A 20 -40.37 -27.57 -45.03
N PRO A 21 -40.95 -27.16 -46.16
CA PRO A 21 -40.73 -25.83 -46.76
C PRO A 21 -41.25 -24.69 -45.87
N LEU A 22 -42.13 -24.99 -44.91
CA LEU A 22 -42.62 -24.06 -43.90
C LEU A 22 -41.52 -23.57 -42.93
N PHE A 23 -40.38 -24.28 -42.83
CA PHE A 23 -39.25 -23.88 -41.99
C PHE A 23 -38.16 -23.10 -42.75
N LYS A 24 -38.29 -22.90 -44.07
CA LYS A 24 -37.35 -22.06 -44.84
C LYS A 24 -37.81 -20.61 -44.83
N LYS A 25 -37.07 -19.77 -44.09
CA LYS A 25 -37.32 -18.31 -44.04
C LYS A 25 -37.11 -17.70 -45.44
N PRO A 26 -38.10 -16.98 -46.02
CA PRO A 26 -38.07 -16.54 -47.41
C PRO A 26 -37.01 -15.47 -47.74
N PHE A 27 -36.36 -14.88 -46.72
CA PHE A 27 -35.35 -13.83 -46.88
C PHE A 27 -33.96 -14.24 -46.43
N ALA A 28 -33.66 -15.54 -46.36
CA ALA A 28 -32.34 -16.03 -46.04
C ALA A 28 -31.35 -15.78 -47.20
N LYS A 29 -30.96 -14.51 -47.39
CA LYS A 29 -29.80 -14.14 -48.21
C LYS A 29 -28.59 -14.91 -47.69
N ASN A 30 -27.71 -15.33 -48.59
CA ASN A 30 -26.49 -16.06 -48.28
C ASN A 30 -25.59 -15.18 -47.39
N ARG A 31 -25.76 -15.31 -46.06
CA ARG A 31 -25.04 -14.51 -45.09
C ARG A 31 -23.66 -15.13 -44.90
N ASN A 32 -22.74 -14.79 -45.80
CA ASN A 32 -21.36 -14.62 -45.36
C ASN A 32 -21.25 -13.32 -44.54
N CYS A 33 -22.09 -13.13 -43.52
CA CYS A 33 -21.72 -12.27 -42.41
C CYS A 33 -20.98 -13.18 -41.43
N LYS A 34 -19.65 -13.08 -41.43
CA LYS A 34 -18.84 -13.74 -40.40
C LYS A 34 -19.29 -13.14 -39.07
N LEU A 35 -20.11 -13.87 -38.31
CA LEU A 35 -20.49 -13.46 -36.97
C LEU A 35 -19.23 -13.44 -36.12
N VAL A 36 -19.10 -12.41 -35.30
CA VAL A 36 -17.98 -12.26 -34.38
C VAL A 36 -17.96 -13.50 -33.45
N PRO A 37 -16.80 -14.16 -33.26
CA PRO A 37 -16.75 -15.37 -32.45
C PRO A 37 -17.12 -15.06 -31.00
N LYS A 38 -17.75 -16.01 -30.31
CA LYS A 38 -18.17 -15.84 -28.91
C LYS A 38 -16.99 -15.54 -27.96
N SER A 39 -15.77 -15.97 -28.33
CA SER A 39 -14.53 -15.65 -27.63
C SER A 39 -14.19 -14.15 -27.66
N PHE A 40 -14.60 -13.42 -28.69
CA PHE A 40 -14.38 -11.98 -28.79
C PHE A 40 -15.14 -11.24 -27.69
N ALA A 41 -16.39 -11.62 -27.42
CA ALA A 41 -17.17 -11.01 -26.34
C ALA A 41 -16.54 -11.25 -24.97
N ALA A 42 -16.03 -12.47 -24.72
CA ALA A 42 -15.30 -12.78 -23.48
C ALA A 42 -13.99 -11.96 -23.39
N GLN A 43 -13.23 -11.89 -24.48
CA GLN A 43 -11.98 -11.13 -24.54
C GLN A 43 -12.16 -9.62 -24.35
N GLU A 44 -13.21 -9.05 -24.94
CA GLU A 44 -13.53 -7.63 -24.74
C GLU A 44 -13.98 -7.36 -23.30
N TYR A 45 -14.75 -8.26 -22.69
CA TYR A 45 -15.12 -8.17 -21.27
C TYR A 45 -13.89 -8.21 -20.36
N ASP A 46 -12.99 -9.18 -20.54
CA ASP A 46 -11.73 -9.29 -19.78
C ASP A 46 -10.88 -8.01 -19.94
N ARG A 47 -10.89 -7.42 -21.14
CA ARG A 47 -10.16 -6.18 -21.44
C ARG A 47 -10.77 -4.97 -20.75
N GLU A 48 -12.09 -4.86 -20.69
CA GLU A 48 -12.77 -3.78 -19.97
C GLU A 48 -12.56 -3.91 -18.47
N GLU A 49 -12.71 -5.11 -17.91
CA GLU A 49 -12.44 -5.38 -16.49
C GLU A 49 -10.99 -5.04 -16.11
N ALA A 50 -10.02 -5.39 -16.95
CA ALA A 50 -8.61 -5.02 -16.73
C ALA A 50 -8.40 -3.50 -16.71
N LYS A 51 -9.11 -2.74 -17.55
CA LYS A 51 -9.09 -1.27 -17.53
C LYS A 51 -9.72 -0.75 -16.24
N HIS A 52 -10.89 -1.27 -15.86
CA HIS A 52 -11.60 -0.86 -14.65
C HIS A 52 -10.80 -1.16 -13.38
N HIS A 53 -10.15 -2.32 -13.29
CA HIS A 53 -9.26 -2.64 -12.17
C HIS A 53 -8.05 -1.71 -12.11
N ARG A 54 -7.45 -1.39 -13.27
CA ARG A 54 -6.32 -0.45 -13.32
C ARG A 54 -6.75 0.95 -12.87
N THR A 55 -7.87 1.46 -13.35
CA THR A 55 -8.35 2.79 -12.97
C THR A 55 -8.75 2.83 -11.50
N GLN A 56 -9.41 1.79 -10.99
CA GLN A 56 -9.75 1.66 -9.59
C GLN A 56 -8.50 1.65 -8.71
N LEU A 57 -7.48 0.87 -9.06
CA LEU A 57 -6.22 0.86 -8.32
C LEU A 57 -5.57 2.24 -8.32
N LEU A 58 -5.49 2.92 -9.46
CA LEU A 58 -4.89 4.25 -9.54
C LEU A 58 -5.70 5.33 -8.81
N ALA A 59 -7.02 5.17 -8.72
CA ALA A 59 -7.91 6.08 -7.99
C ALA A 59 -7.85 5.89 -6.47
N MET A 60 -7.38 4.74 -5.98
CA MET A 60 -7.27 4.47 -4.55
C MET A 60 -6.07 5.16 -3.91
N ASP A 61 -6.27 5.60 -2.67
CA ASP A 61 -5.20 6.09 -1.81
C ASP A 61 -4.08 5.03 -1.61
N ALA A 62 -2.86 5.49 -1.33
CA ALA A 62 -1.68 4.64 -1.15
C ALA A 62 -1.89 3.57 -0.05
N PHE A 63 -2.51 3.94 1.07
CA PHE A 63 -2.80 3.01 2.16
C PHE A 63 -3.87 1.98 1.74
N SER A 64 -4.90 2.45 1.05
CA SER A 64 -6.00 1.60 0.57
C SER A 64 -5.51 0.58 -0.46
N ARG A 65 -4.64 0.99 -1.38
CA ARG A 65 -3.96 0.09 -2.32
C ARG A 65 -3.13 -0.96 -1.60
N HIS A 66 -2.30 -0.53 -0.64
CA HIS A 66 -1.48 -1.45 0.15
C HIS A 66 -2.35 -2.50 0.85
N LYS A 67 -3.43 -2.08 1.52
CA LYS A 67 -4.36 -3.00 2.19
C LYS A 67 -4.97 -4.01 1.23
N LYS A 68 -5.38 -3.58 0.03
CA LYS A 68 -5.90 -4.49 -1.01
C LYS A 68 -4.83 -5.50 -1.42
N PHE A 69 -3.61 -5.06 -1.74
CA PHE A 69 -2.54 -5.96 -2.16
C PHE A 69 -2.13 -6.97 -1.09
N VAL A 70 -2.05 -6.54 0.18
CA VAL A 70 -1.77 -7.45 1.29
C VAL A 70 -2.87 -8.50 1.43
N ASN A 71 -4.14 -8.11 1.31
CA ASN A 71 -5.26 -9.04 1.38
C ASN A 71 -5.25 -10.03 0.21
N ASP A 72 -5.04 -9.55 -1.01
CA ASP A 72 -4.96 -10.39 -2.21
C ASP A 72 -3.80 -11.39 -2.07
N TYR A 73 -2.62 -10.93 -1.63
CA TYR A 73 -1.47 -11.78 -1.39
C TYR A 73 -1.79 -12.89 -0.36
N LEU A 74 -2.42 -12.52 0.76
CA LEU A 74 -2.80 -13.45 1.81
C LEU A 74 -3.80 -14.51 1.31
N LEU A 75 -4.73 -14.12 0.45
CA LEU A 75 -5.75 -15.01 -0.11
C LEU A 75 -5.16 -16.01 -1.11
N TYR A 76 -4.28 -15.57 -2.01
CA TYR A 76 -3.73 -16.42 -3.07
C TYR A 76 -2.63 -17.37 -2.61
N TYR A 77 -1.71 -16.86 -1.78
CA TYR A 77 -0.50 -17.62 -1.40
C TYR A 77 -0.60 -18.28 -0.02
N GLY A 78 -1.56 -17.86 0.80
CA GLY A 78 -1.66 -18.29 2.19
C GLY A 78 -0.56 -17.68 3.05
N GLY A 79 -0.93 -17.22 4.25
CA GLY A 79 -0.02 -16.59 5.20
C GLY A 79 -0.79 -16.05 6.40
N LYS A 80 -0.10 -15.39 7.33
CA LYS A 80 -0.73 -14.72 8.48
C LYS A 80 -0.45 -13.22 8.43
N ARG A 81 -1.33 -12.39 9.01
CA ARG A 81 -1.09 -10.94 9.06
C ARG A 81 0.11 -10.61 9.94
N GLU A 82 0.37 -11.47 10.92
CA GLU A 82 1.44 -11.41 11.89
C GLU A 82 2.82 -11.47 11.23
N ASP A 83 2.94 -12.13 10.07
CA ASP A 83 4.19 -12.25 9.32
C ASP A 83 4.63 -10.90 8.73
N PHE A 84 3.69 -9.97 8.52
CA PHE A 84 3.98 -8.61 8.05
C PHE A 84 4.37 -7.64 9.18
N LYS A 85 4.38 -8.11 10.44
CA LYS A 85 4.78 -7.26 11.56
C LYS A 85 6.29 -7.00 11.48
N ARG A 86 6.66 -5.73 11.36
CA ARG A 86 8.06 -5.31 11.43
C ARG A 86 8.65 -5.72 12.79
N VAL A 87 9.80 -6.38 12.76
CA VAL A 87 10.60 -6.66 13.96
C VAL A 87 11.29 -5.37 14.36
N SER A 88 10.89 -4.78 15.48
CA SER A 88 11.44 -3.52 15.99
C SER A 88 12.61 -3.71 16.95
N ASP A 89 12.99 -4.95 17.27
CA ASP A 89 13.94 -5.26 18.34
C ASP A 89 15.36 -4.72 18.09
N ARG A 90 15.68 -4.38 16.84
CA ARG A 90 16.99 -3.82 16.43
C ARG A 90 16.90 -2.38 15.96
N ASP A 91 15.74 -1.75 16.07
CA ASP A 91 15.56 -0.37 15.67
C ASP A 91 16.21 0.54 16.71
N LYS A 92 17.32 1.18 16.34
CA LYS A 92 17.92 2.23 17.15
C LYS A 92 17.30 3.58 16.79
N THR A 93 16.79 4.28 17.79
CA THR A 93 16.36 5.69 17.61
C THR A 93 17.59 6.59 17.63
N ASP A 94 17.52 7.75 16.97
CA ASP A 94 18.54 8.81 17.10
C ASP A 94 18.89 9.08 18.58
N MET A 95 17.87 9.17 19.44
CA MET A 95 18.05 9.36 20.89
C MET A 95 18.88 8.24 21.54
N ASP A 96 18.68 6.99 21.13
CA ASP A 96 19.42 5.84 21.69
C ASP A 96 20.89 5.89 21.23
N VAL A 97 21.12 6.20 19.96
CA VAL A 97 22.46 6.37 19.38
C VAL A 97 23.23 7.48 20.10
N ILE A 98 22.57 8.61 20.39
CA ILE A 98 23.16 9.70 21.16
C ILE A 98 23.47 9.22 22.58
N ARG A 99 22.54 8.55 23.27
CA ARG A 99 22.77 8.05 24.63
C ARG A 99 23.94 7.06 24.71
N GLU A 100 24.11 6.20 23.70
CA GLU A 100 25.20 5.24 23.61
C GLU A 100 26.57 5.90 23.36
N ASN A 101 26.62 6.91 22.48
CA ASN A 101 27.88 7.50 22.01
C ASN A 101 28.19 8.89 22.62
N HIS A 102 27.33 9.41 23.50
CA HIS A 102 27.51 10.73 24.09
C HIS A 102 28.75 10.77 24.98
N ARG A 103 29.59 11.78 24.74
CA ARG A 103 30.73 12.12 25.57
C ARG A 103 30.62 13.57 26.01
N PHE A 104 30.89 13.79 27.30
CA PHE A 104 30.86 15.12 27.88
C PHE A 104 32.09 15.96 27.47
N LEU A 105 33.28 15.35 27.45
CA LEU A 105 34.47 15.93 26.82
C LEU A 105 34.83 15.13 25.56
N TRP A 106 34.89 15.85 24.44
CA TRP A 106 35.41 15.36 23.17
C TRP A 106 36.89 15.69 23.09
N GLU A 107 37.74 14.68 22.85
CA GLU A 107 39.18 14.87 22.67
C GLU A 107 39.55 14.90 21.18
N GLU A 108 40.67 15.54 20.83
CA GLU A 108 41.13 15.63 19.43
C GLU A 108 41.38 14.25 18.79
N GLU A 109 41.68 13.23 19.59
CA GLU A 109 41.85 11.86 19.10
C GLU A 109 40.53 11.21 18.64
N ASP A 110 39.40 11.64 19.22
CA ASP A 110 38.07 11.16 18.83
C ASP A 110 37.61 11.69 17.47
N GLU A 111 38.13 12.85 17.06
CA GLU A 111 37.88 13.38 15.72
C GLU A 111 38.48 12.51 14.62
N ARG A 112 39.58 11.80 14.93
CA ARG A 112 40.24 10.91 13.95
C ARG A 112 39.45 9.61 13.72
N ASN A 113 38.65 9.16 14.69
CA ASN A 113 37.89 7.90 14.63
C ASN A 113 36.36 8.13 14.57
N MET A 114 35.94 9.11 13.78
CA MET A 114 34.56 9.60 13.77
C MET A 114 33.60 8.71 12.96
N THR A 115 32.96 7.76 13.63
CA THR A 115 31.79 7.03 13.08
C THR A 115 30.58 7.97 12.95
N TRP A 116 29.64 7.67 12.06
CA TRP A 116 28.43 8.49 11.86
C TRP A 116 27.64 8.74 13.16
N GLU A 117 27.59 7.74 14.05
CA GLU A 117 26.93 7.80 15.37
C GLU A 117 27.60 8.83 16.28
N LYS A 118 28.93 8.82 16.35
CA LYS A 118 29.71 9.81 17.09
C LYS A 118 29.57 11.20 16.46
N ARG A 119 29.48 11.30 15.13
CA ARG A 119 29.24 12.58 14.45
C ARG A 119 27.86 13.16 14.79
N LEU A 120 26.87 12.30 14.92
CA LEU A 120 25.53 12.67 15.38
C LEU A 120 25.57 13.15 16.84
N ALA A 121 26.18 12.38 17.72
CA ALA A 121 26.35 12.74 19.13
C ALA A 121 27.10 14.08 19.30
N LYS A 122 28.19 14.29 18.54
CA LYS A 122 28.94 15.55 18.54
C LYS A 122 28.11 16.71 18.02
N LYS A 123 27.36 16.53 16.93
CA LYS A 123 26.44 17.57 16.42
C LYS A 123 25.38 17.95 17.46
N TYR A 124 24.84 16.97 18.19
CA TYR A 124 23.91 17.22 19.29
C TYR A 124 24.59 17.93 20.46
N TYR A 125 25.81 17.54 20.81
CA TYR A 125 26.63 18.20 21.81
C TYR A 125 26.89 19.66 21.41
N ASP A 126 27.39 19.93 20.21
CA ASP A 126 27.63 21.28 19.67
C ASP A 126 26.35 22.13 19.58
N LYS A 127 25.19 21.49 19.36
CA LYS A 127 23.87 22.13 19.44
C LYS A 127 23.43 22.37 20.89
N MET A 128 23.94 21.62 21.86
CA MET A 128 23.60 21.75 23.29
C MET A 128 24.11 23.07 23.91
N PHE A 129 24.69 23.97 23.12
CA PHE A 129 25.31 25.21 23.61
C PHE A 129 24.46 26.47 23.41
N LYS A 130 24.62 27.37 24.39
CA LYS A 130 24.09 28.74 24.49
C LYS A 130 22.60 28.88 24.80
N GLU A 131 21.72 28.04 24.25
CA GLU A 131 20.27 28.17 24.51
C GLU A 131 19.88 27.79 25.95
N TYR A 132 20.57 26.81 26.53
CA TYR A 132 20.25 26.29 27.88
C TYR A 132 21.18 26.83 28.97
N CYS A 133 21.96 27.88 28.71
CA CYS A 133 22.71 28.58 29.74
C CYS A 133 21.85 29.73 30.28
N ILE A 134 21.82 29.91 31.60
CA ILE A 134 21.30 31.14 32.22
C ILE A 134 22.51 32.04 32.49
N ALA A 135 22.47 33.25 31.94
CA ALA A 135 23.38 34.31 32.31
C ALA A 135 22.79 35.11 33.48
N ASP A 136 23.53 35.17 34.59
CA ASP A 136 23.28 36.12 35.66
C ASP A 136 23.97 37.45 35.30
N LEU A 137 23.12 38.44 35.00
CA LEU A 137 23.51 39.80 34.66
C LEU A 137 23.33 40.77 35.84
N SER A 138 23.09 40.30 37.07
CA SER A 138 22.85 41.16 38.24
C SER A 138 23.97 42.18 38.50
N ARG A 139 25.23 41.85 38.17
CA ARG A 139 26.42 42.70 38.32
C ARG A 139 27.00 43.19 36.99
N TYR A 140 26.18 43.33 35.95
CA TYR A 140 26.65 43.75 34.63
C TYR A 140 27.38 45.11 34.63
N LYS A 141 27.00 46.03 35.54
CA LYS A 141 27.66 47.35 35.69
C LYS A 141 29.11 47.25 36.19
N GLU A 142 29.47 46.15 36.84
CA GLU A 142 30.85 45.86 37.27
C GLU A 142 31.60 45.00 36.23
N ASN A 143 31.05 44.81 35.01
CA ASN A 143 31.55 43.89 33.99
C ASN A 143 31.69 42.43 34.46
N LYS A 144 30.92 42.03 35.47
CA LYS A 144 30.87 40.64 35.95
C LYS A 144 29.62 39.96 35.43
N VAL A 145 29.82 38.86 34.72
CA VAL A 145 28.75 37.99 34.22
C VAL A 145 28.95 36.59 34.78
N GLY A 146 27.94 36.09 35.48
CA GLY A 146 27.89 34.70 35.91
C GLY A 146 27.15 33.87 34.87
N MET A 147 27.64 32.67 34.56
CA MET A 147 26.93 31.75 33.66
C MET A 147 26.80 30.41 34.36
N ARG A 148 25.60 29.81 34.30
CA ARG A 148 25.35 28.45 34.74
C ARG A 148 24.46 27.69 33.78
N TRP A 149 24.64 26.38 33.75
CA TRP A 149 23.76 25.46 33.02
C TRP A 149 22.37 25.38 33.66
N ARG A 150 21.32 25.32 32.82
CA ARG A 150 19.96 24.99 33.26
C ARG A 150 19.90 23.53 33.68
N ILE A 151 19.13 23.25 34.72
CA ILE A 151 18.75 21.87 35.09
C ILE A 151 17.48 21.47 34.35
N GLU A 152 17.26 20.15 34.18
CA GLU A 152 16.10 19.59 33.45
C GLU A 152 14.76 20.22 33.88
N ASN A 153 14.53 20.33 35.20
CA ASN A 153 13.31 20.93 35.75
C ASN A 153 13.08 22.38 35.29
N GLU A 154 14.15 23.17 35.16
CA GLU A 154 14.06 24.58 34.72
C GLU A 154 13.79 24.68 33.22
N VAL A 155 14.29 23.73 32.43
CA VAL A 155 14.01 23.62 31.00
C VAL A 155 12.55 23.25 30.77
N ILE A 156 12.05 22.24 31.48
CA ILE A 156 10.65 21.81 31.39
C ILE A 156 9.71 22.92 31.86
N SER A 157 10.08 23.66 32.91
CA SER A 157 9.27 24.78 33.41
C SER A 157 9.46 26.08 32.61
N GLY A 158 10.23 26.08 31.52
CA GLY A 158 10.40 27.24 30.63
C GLY A 158 11.13 28.44 31.24
N LYS A 159 11.92 28.27 32.30
CA LYS A 159 12.63 29.41 32.93
C LYS A 159 13.65 30.01 31.97
N GLY A 160 13.47 31.28 31.62
CA GLY A 160 14.39 32.02 30.75
C GLY A 160 14.10 31.87 29.25
N THR A 161 12.92 31.37 28.88
CA THR A 161 12.39 31.39 27.50
C THR A 161 11.09 32.19 27.58
N PHE A 162 11.15 33.50 27.34
CA PHE A 162 9.99 34.39 27.31
C PHE A 162 9.36 34.42 25.92
#